data_AF-A0A060S8E2-F1
#
_entry.id   AF-A0A060S8E2-F1
#
_cell.length_a   1.000
_cell.length_b   1.000
_cell.length_c   1.000
_cell.angle_alpha   90.00
_cell.angle_beta   90.00
_cell.angle_gamma   90.00
#
_symmetry.space_group_name_H-M   'P 1'
#
loop_
_entity.id
_entity.type
_entity.pdbx_description
1 polymer ?
#
loop_
_entity_poly.entity_id
_entity_poly.type
_entity_poly.pdbx_seq_one_letter_code
_entity_poly.pdbx_strand_id
1 'polypeptide(L)'
;MSIDALFFADSPTAPRQAPFLYVFDPLALQHILKDTETFDEMPWYLESNRLMFGPGVLAVSAISSRLQDDAADIDMMNWMSRTALELIGQSGIGHSFDPLTEDVADAYAEAVKSFTATATCAEMMLLRQMTAIAPYMGPLWLRRWLIERLPLPVLQRLIQIVDALHFGSLKLLREKKIALRNEKNDGQDIISILLRANSAASEEDRLPDDELLGQMSSIIFAAMDTTSNALSRVLHLLAGRPELQEKLRHEVMEAKAHGEQLDYDQLHALPFLDAVCRETLRL
;
A
#
# COMPACT_ATOMS: atom_id res chain seq x y z
N MET A 1 -20.51 -18.04 -27.85
CA MET A 1 -20.39 -16.61 -27.44
C MET A 1 -19.02 -16.17 -27.89
N SER A 2 -18.88 -15.03 -28.56
CA SER A 2 -17.58 -14.64 -29.14
C SER A 2 -16.63 -14.13 -28.06
N ILE A 3 -15.34 -14.48 -28.16
CA ILE A 3 -14.27 -13.84 -27.38
C ILE A 3 -13.59 -12.87 -28.33
N ASP A 4 -14.01 -11.61 -28.28
CA ASP A 4 -13.55 -10.57 -29.21
C ASP A 4 -12.18 -10.03 -28.77
N ALA A 5 -11.14 -10.86 -28.96
CA ALA A 5 -9.76 -10.53 -28.64
C ALA A 5 -9.12 -9.60 -29.69
N LEU A 6 -8.79 -8.37 -29.28
CA LEU A 6 -8.13 -7.36 -30.11
C LEU A 6 -6.62 -7.61 -30.21
N PHE A 7 -6.22 -8.46 -31.16
CA PHE A 7 -4.81 -8.64 -31.52
C PHE A 7 -4.31 -7.49 -32.40
N PHE A 8 -3.37 -6.68 -31.89
CA PHE A 8 -2.57 -5.79 -32.73
C PHE A 8 -1.49 -6.60 -33.45
N ALA A 9 -1.40 -6.46 -34.78
CA ALA A 9 -0.50 -7.25 -35.62
C ALA A 9 0.98 -6.82 -35.44
N ASP A 10 1.89 -7.80 -35.47
CA ASP A 10 3.32 -7.61 -35.28
C ASP A 10 3.95 -6.62 -36.28
N SER A 11 4.73 -5.67 -35.76
CA SER A 11 5.70 -4.91 -36.56
C SER A 11 7.05 -5.65 -36.56
N PRO A 12 7.61 -6.04 -37.73
CA PRO A 12 8.73 -7.00 -37.81
C PRO A 12 10.09 -6.45 -37.34
N THR A 13 10.16 -5.21 -36.87
CA THR A 13 11.42 -4.56 -36.45
C THR A 13 11.46 -4.15 -34.97
N ALA A 14 10.41 -4.44 -34.19
CA ALA A 14 10.42 -4.23 -32.74
C ALA A 14 11.03 -5.45 -32.02
N PRO A 15 11.76 -5.28 -30.90
CA PRO A 15 12.03 -6.40 -30.00
C PRO A 15 10.69 -6.96 -29.50
N ARG A 16 10.51 -8.29 -29.55
CA ARG A 16 9.24 -8.95 -29.17
C ARG A 16 8.85 -8.61 -27.74
N GLN A 17 7.92 -7.67 -27.60
CA GLN A 17 7.13 -7.52 -26.38
C GLN A 17 6.24 -8.76 -26.26
N ALA A 18 6.00 -9.24 -25.04
CA ALA A 18 5.00 -10.29 -24.84
C ALA A 18 3.62 -9.75 -25.28
N PRO A 19 2.81 -10.52 -26.01
CA PRO A 19 1.52 -10.04 -26.50
C PRO A 19 0.57 -9.81 -25.31
N PHE A 20 0.25 -8.55 -25.03
CA PHE A 20 -0.69 -8.16 -23.99
C PHE A 20 -2.13 -8.50 -24.43
N LEU A 21 -2.71 -9.54 -23.81
CA LEU A 21 -4.12 -9.87 -24.00
C LEU A 21 -4.98 -9.04 -23.03
N TYR A 22 -5.66 -8.03 -23.55
CA TYR A 22 -6.62 -7.23 -22.78
C TYR A 22 -7.97 -7.96 -22.70
N VAL A 23 -8.36 -8.35 -21.49
CA VAL A 23 -9.61 -9.07 -21.21
C VAL A 23 -10.60 -8.13 -20.54
N PHE A 24 -11.80 -8.00 -21.13
CA PHE A 24 -12.88 -7.13 -20.62
C PHE A 24 -14.14 -7.92 -20.23
N ASP A 25 -14.18 -9.23 -20.48
CA ASP A 25 -15.33 -10.08 -20.14
C ASP A 25 -15.32 -10.41 -18.62
N PRO A 26 -16.41 -10.15 -17.87
CA PRO A 26 -16.45 -10.37 -16.43
C PRO A 26 -16.28 -11.83 -15.99
N LEU A 27 -16.68 -12.81 -16.81
CA LEU A 27 -16.54 -14.23 -16.48
C LEU A 27 -15.08 -14.66 -16.68
N ALA A 28 -14.45 -14.26 -17.78
CA ALA A 28 -13.03 -14.48 -18.02
C ALA A 28 -12.16 -13.80 -16.94
N LEU A 29 -12.47 -12.55 -16.55
CA LEU A 29 -11.81 -11.89 -15.43
C LEU A 29 -12.02 -12.63 -14.11
N GLN A 30 -13.23 -13.15 -13.83
CA GLN A 30 -13.47 -13.96 -12.63
C GLN A 30 -12.70 -15.29 -12.63
N HIS A 31 -12.46 -15.90 -13.80
CA HIS A 31 -11.59 -17.08 -13.89
C HIS A 31 -10.12 -16.71 -13.66
N ILE A 32 -9.59 -15.68 -14.34
CA ILE A 32 -8.21 -15.21 -14.17
C ILE A 32 -7.91 -14.85 -12.71
N LEU A 33 -8.82 -14.15 -12.02
CA LEU A 33 -8.65 -13.75 -10.62
C LEU A 33 -8.85 -14.87 -9.58
N LYS A 34 -9.28 -16.07 -10.00
CA LYS A 34 -9.45 -17.24 -9.13
C LYS A 34 -8.42 -18.35 -9.40
N ASP A 35 -7.87 -18.38 -10.60
CA ASP A 35 -6.97 -19.43 -11.08
C ASP A 35 -5.51 -18.96 -11.00
N THR A 36 -5.07 -18.73 -9.76
CA THR A 36 -3.71 -18.27 -9.43
C THR A 36 -2.65 -19.35 -9.62
N GLU A 37 -3.03 -20.57 -10.03
CA GLU A 37 -2.10 -21.61 -10.50
C GLU A 37 -1.83 -21.51 -12.02
N THR A 38 -2.77 -20.92 -12.79
CA THR A 38 -2.64 -20.72 -14.24
C THR A 38 -2.19 -19.30 -14.62
N PHE A 39 -2.51 -18.29 -13.80
CA PHE A 39 -2.24 -16.88 -14.10
C PHE A 39 -1.33 -16.23 -13.04
N ASP A 40 -0.02 -16.29 -13.30
CA ASP A 40 1.01 -15.60 -12.50
C ASP A 40 0.96 -14.07 -12.66
N GLU A 41 1.41 -13.37 -11.61
CA GLU A 41 1.70 -11.94 -11.66
C GLU A 41 2.88 -11.62 -12.59
N MET A 42 2.85 -10.43 -13.20
CA MET A 42 3.82 -10.08 -14.25
C MET A 42 5.26 -10.05 -13.70
N PRO A 43 6.25 -10.72 -14.33
CA PRO A 43 7.63 -10.79 -13.79
C PRO A 43 8.32 -9.44 -13.55
N TRP A 44 7.97 -8.40 -14.32
CA TRP A 44 8.48 -7.04 -14.09
C TRP A 44 7.86 -6.39 -12.83
N TYR A 45 6.62 -6.73 -12.48
CA TYR A 45 5.92 -6.25 -11.28
C TYR A 45 6.50 -6.93 -10.04
N LEU A 46 6.70 -8.25 -10.12
CA LEU A 46 7.36 -9.04 -9.07
C LEU A 46 8.80 -8.58 -8.82
N GLU A 47 9.65 -8.42 -9.85
CA GLU A 47 11.03 -7.94 -9.66
C GLU A 47 11.07 -6.46 -9.20
N SER A 48 10.10 -5.62 -9.60
CA SER A 48 10.00 -4.25 -9.10
C SER A 48 9.66 -4.23 -7.61
N ASN A 49 8.60 -4.93 -7.19
CA ASN A 49 8.21 -5.02 -5.79
C ASN A 49 9.31 -5.65 -4.94
N ARG A 50 9.97 -6.72 -5.43
CA ARG A 50 11.09 -7.37 -4.74
C ARG A 50 12.32 -6.48 -4.59
N LEU A 51 12.57 -5.57 -5.54
CA LEU A 51 13.66 -4.59 -5.46
C LEU A 51 13.33 -3.38 -4.57
N MET A 52 12.04 -3.10 -4.35
CA MET A 52 11.54 -1.95 -3.60
C MET A 52 11.23 -2.26 -2.13
N PHE A 53 10.58 -3.39 -1.86
CA PHE A 53 10.11 -3.81 -0.53
C PHE A 53 10.80 -5.08 -0.02
N GLY A 54 11.58 -5.76 -0.85
CA GLY A 54 12.02 -7.14 -0.57
C GLY A 54 10.91 -8.17 -0.87
N PRO A 55 11.10 -9.44 -0.50
CA PRO A 55 10.05 -10.45 -0.58
C PRO A 55 8.93 -10.16 0.44
N GLY A 56 7.75 -9.71 -0.02
CA GLY A 56 6.62 -9.35 0.85
C GLY A 56 5.29 -9.11 0.11
N VAL A 57 4.17 -9.10 0.85
CA VAL A 57 2.80 -9.16 0.31
C VAL A 57 1.83 -8.14 0.96
N LEU A 58 1.40 -7.13 0.18
CA LEU A 58 0.08 -6.42 0.15
C LEU A 58 -0.81 -6.42 1.45
N ALA A 59 -0.91 -5.47 2.40
CA ALA A 59 -1.02 -3.98 2.44
C ALA A 59 -2.44 -3.30 2.53
N VAL A 60 -3.02 -3.04 3.74
CA VAL A 60 -4.28 -2.24 4.08
C VAL A 60 -4.35 -1.80 5.60
N SER A 61 -4.78 -0.62 6.19
CA SER A 61 -4.90 0.85 5.84
C SER A 61 -5.54 1.81 6.95
N ALA A 62 -5.67 3.16 6.70
CA ALA A 62 -6.61 4.21 7.27
C ALA A 62 -6.30 5.08 8.57
N ILE A 63 -7.17 6.04 9.02
CA ILE A 63 -7.12 6.98 10.24
C ILE A 63 -8.33 7.98 10.40
N SER A 64 -8.40 8.75 11.51
CA SER A 64 -8.76 10.22 11.49
C SER A 64 -8.22 11.05 12.69
N SER A 65 -7.75 12.31 12.51
CA SER A 65 -8.09 13.52 13.34
C SER A 65 -7.12 14.73 13.30
N ARG A 66 -7.55 15.86 12.70
CA ARG A 66 -7.40 17.25 13.24
C ARG A 66 -8.07 18.29 12.31
N LEU A 67 -9.07 18.99 12.81
CA LEU A 67 -9.57 20.27 12.25
C LEU A 67 -10.03 21.16 13.41
N GLN A 68 -9.68 22.44 13.37
CA GLN A 68 -10.25 23.49 14.23
C GLN A 68 -10.46 24.76 13.40
N ASP A 69 -11.71 25.21 13.38
CA ASP A 69 -12.27 26.49 12.94
C ASP A 69 -11.33 27.52 12.30
N ASP A 70 -11.15 27.44 10.98
CA ASP A 70 -11.70 28.47 10.09
C ASP A 70 -11.86 27.91 8.65
N ALA A 71 -12.41 28.70 7.72
CA ALA A 71 -12.61 28.30 6.32
C ALA A 71 -11.29 28.28 5.51
N ALA A 72 -10.48 27.23 5.69
CA ALA A 72 -9.20 27.04 5.03
C ALA A 72 -9.24 26.02 3.87
N ASP A 73 -8.42 26.25 2.84
CA ASP A 73 -8.12 25.24 1.81
C ASP A 73 -7.24 24.14 2.41
N ILE A 74 -7.67 22.88 2.31
CA ILE A 74 -7.03 21.73 2.95
C ILE A 74 -6.57 20.73 1.87
N ASP A 75 -5.28 20.40 1.85
CA ASP A 75 -4.78 19.29 1.03
C ASP A 75 -5.24 17.96 1.60
N MET A 76 -6.37 17.49 1.09
CA MET A 76 -6.96 16.21 1.46
C MET A 76 -6.09 15.02 1.05
N MET A 77 -5.15 15.10 0.11
CA MET A 77 -4.28 13.96 -0.21
C MET A 77 -3.16 13.81 0.81
N ASN A 78 -2.49 14.90 1.20
CA ASN A 78 -1.53 14.86 2.31
C ASN A 78 -2.24 14.45 3.62
N TRP A 79 -3.38 15.07 3.93
CA TRP A 79 -4.16 14.67 5.11
C TRP A 79 -4.56 13.21 5.06
N MET A 80 -5.08 12.69 3.95
CA MET A 80 -5.44 11.27 3.79
C MET A 80 -4.23 10.32 3.72
N SER A 81 -3.02 10.80 3.42
CA SER A 81 -1.78 10.01 3.44
C SER A 81 -1.17 9.92 4.85
N ARG A 82 -1.10 11.05 5.58
CA ARG A 82 -1.00 11.02 7.06
C ARG A 82 -2.08 10.10 7.61
N THR A 83 -3.30 10.23 7.08
CA THR A 83 -4.51 9.47 7.43
C THR A 83 -4.64 8.10 6.72
N ALA A 84 -3.51 7.46 6.40
CA ALA A 84 -3.48 6.02 6.20
C ALA A 84 -2.28 5.28 6.84
N LEU A 85 -1.33 5.98 7.46
CA LEU A 85 -0.10 5.39 8.04
C LEU A 85 -0.24 4.99 9.54
N GLU A 86 -0.80 5.86 10.37
CA GLU A 86 -1.06 5.61 11.80
C GLU A 86 -2.08 4.48 12.15
N LEU A 87 -3.20 4.16 11.43
CA LEU A 87 -3.95 2.93 11.78
C LEU A 87 -3.18 1.69 11.35
N ILE A 88 -2.46 1.68 10.22
CA ILE A 88 -1.62 0.50 9.94
C ILE A 88 -0.48 0.39 10.96
N GLY A 89 0.03 1.53 11.45
CA GLY A 89 0.87 1.58 12.65
C GLY A 89 0.20 0.94 13.87
N GLN A 90 -0.94 1.46 14.32
CA GLN A 90 -1.61 1.06 15.55
C GLN A 90 -2.23 -0.35 15.48
N SER A 91 -3.05 -0.64 14.47
CA SER A 91 -3.75 -1.93 14.32
C SER A 91 -2.89 -3.00 13.64
N GLY A 92 -2.04 -2.62 12.68
CA GLY A 92 -1.14 -3.55 12.01
C GLY A 92 0.12 -3.89 12.81
N ILE A 93 0.63 -2.94 13.60
CA ILE A 93 1.96 -3.06 14.22
C ILE A 93 1.98 -2.60 15.69
N GLY A 94 0.90 -2.11 16.30
CA GLY A 94 0.94 -1.53 17.65
C GLY A 94 2.00 -0.44 17.82
N HIS A 95 2.20 0.41 16.82
CA HIS A 95 3.21 1.49 16.80
C HIS A 95 2.59 2.81 16.31
N SER A 96 3.02 3.93 16.89
CA SER A 96 2.60 5.27 16.46
C SER A 96 3.70 5.90 15.60
N PHE A 97 3.42 6.09 14.31
CA PHE A 97 4.29 6.78 13.34
C PHE A 97 4.00 8.28 13.27
N ASP A 98 2.72 8.65 13.37
CA ASP A 98 2.25 10.01 13.18
C ASP A 98 1.09 10.24 14.16
N PRO A 99 1.27 11.04 15.24
CA PRO A 99 0.23 11.23 16.25
C PRO A 99 -0.91 12.14 15.77
N LEU A 100 -0.96 12.48 14.47
CA LEU A 100 -2.00 13.24 13.72
C LEU A 100 -2.20 14.69 14.17
N THR A 101 -1.63 15.01 15.32
CA THR A 101 -1.75 16.25 16.03
C THR A 101 -0.77 17.25 15.44
N GLU A 102 0.52 17.10 15.71
CA GLU A 102 1.56 17.97 15.17
C GLU A 102 2.22 17.34 13.94
N ASP A 103 2.84 18.14 13.07
CA ASP A 103 3.65 17.64 11.95
C ASP A 103 4.98 17.10 12.50
N VAL A 104 4.93 15.90 13.07
CA VAL A 104 6.13 15.18 13.53
C VAL A 104 6.89 14.66 12.31
N ALA A 105 8.11 15.17 12.12
CA ALA A 105 8.98 14.78 11.03
C ALA A 105 9.60 13.38 11.27
N ASP A 106 8.81 12.32 11.10
CA ASP A 106 9.34 10.96 11.03
C ASP A 106 9.85 10.63 9.62
N ALA A 107 11.13 10.21 9.56
CA ALA A 107 11.83 9.97 8.30
C ALA A 107 11.37 8.67 7.58
N TYR A 108 10.77 7.73 8.31
CA TYR A 108 10.16 6.55 7.71
C TYR A 108 8.78 6.90 7.14
N ALA A 109 7.96 7.64 7.89
CA ALA A 109 6.67 8.13 7.43
C ALA A 109 6.77 8.98 6.15
N GLU A 110 7.73 9.89 6.09
CA GLU A 110 7.99 10.68 4.87
C GLU A 110 8.51 9.80 3.72
N ALA A 111 9.33 8.78 4.01
CA ALA A 111 9.76 7.83 2.98
C ALA A 111 8.59 7.03 2.38
N VAL A 112 7.63 6.55 3.18
CA VAL A 112 6.42 5.86 2.66
C VAL A 112 5.61 6.81 1.76
N LYS A 113 5.37 8.06 2.20
CA LYS A 113 4.63 9.08 1.45
C LYS A 113 5.32 9.46 0.13
N SER A 114 6.61 9.80 0.18
CA SER A 114 7.39 10.20 -1.00
C SER A 114 7.66 9.05 -1.97
N PHE A 115 7.47 7.78 -1.58
CA PHE A 115 7.79 6.61 -2.40
C PHE A 115 7.00 6.58 -3.72
N THR A 116 5.66 6.53 -3.67
CA THR A 116 4.83 6.34 -4.88
C THR A 116 5.09 7.44 -5.89
N ALA A 117 5.10 8.71 -5.44
CA ALA A 117 5.37 9.87 -6.29
C ALA A 117 6.78 9.82 -6.93
N THR A 118 7.80 9.38 -6.18
CA THR A 118 9.17 9.28 -6.70
C THR A 118 9.34 8.08 -7.65
N ALA A 119 8.73 6.94 -7.35
CA ALA A 119 8.83 5.71 -8.15
C ALA A 119 8.04 5.76 -9.47
N THR A 120 6.97 6.57 -9.53
CA THR A 120 6.05 6.63 -10.69
C THR A 120 6.20 7.90 -11.55
N CYS A 121 7.07 8.84 -11.18
CA CYS A 121 7.30 10.07 -11.95
C CYS A 121 7.75 9.83 -13.40
N ALA A 122 7.61 10.87 -14.24
CA ALA A 122 7.89 10.80 -15.68
C ALA A 122 9.35 10.39 -15.98
N GLU A 123 10.30 10.86 -15.18
CA GLU A 123 11.72 10.53 -15.26
C GLU A 123 11.99 9.03 -15.03
N MET A 124 11.18 8.38 -14.18
CA MET A 124 11.26 6.94 -13.93
C MET A 124 10.60 6.09 -15.03
N MET A 125 9.75 6.65 -15.92
CA MET A 125 9.06 5.87 -16.95
C MET A 125 10.01 5.21 -17.98
N LEU A 126 11.16 5.83 -18.25
CA LEU A 126 12.21 5.25 -19.11
C LEU A 126 13.02 4.19 -18.36
N LEU A 127 13.37 4.46 -17.09
CA LEU A 127 14.10 3.54 -16.22
C LEU A 127 13.28 2.27 -15.91
N ARG A 128 11.95 2.40 -15.76
CA ARG A 128 11.01 1.28 -15.57
C ARG A 128 10.96 0.34 -16.78
N GLN A 129 11.22 0.80 -18.00
CA GLN A 129 11.35 -0.10 -19.16
C GLN A 129 12.66 -0.91 -19.10
N MET A 130 13.68 -0.43 -18.38
CA MET A 130 14.94 -1.15 -18.17
C MET A 130 14.88 -2.16 -17.00
N THR A 131 13.88 -2.13 -16.11
CA THR A 131 13.78 -3.14 -15.03
C THR A 131 13.51 -4.55 -15.58
N ALA A 132 12.87 -4.68 -16.73
CA ALA A 132 12.75 -5.96 -17.45
C ALA A 132 14.11 -6.52 -17.94
N ILE A 133 15.12 -5.66 -18.11
CA ILE A 133 16.49 -6.04 -18.48
C ILE A 133 17.33 -6.32 -17.21
N ALA A 134 17.00 -5.68 -16.08
CA ALA A 134 17.76 -5.76 -14.83
C ALA A 134 18.06 -7.21 -14.35
N PRO A 135 17.15 -8.21 -14.42
CA PRO A 135 17.44 -9.62 -14.15
C PRO A 135 18.71 -10.15 -14.83
N TYR A 136 18.98 -9.71 -16.07
CA TYR A 136 20.09 -10.14 -16.90
C TYR A 136 21.38 -9.31 -16.69
N MET A 137 21.32 -8.21 -15.94
CA MET A 137 22.46 -7.30 -15.67
C MET A 137 23.38 -7.80 -14.53
N GLY A 138 23.34 -9.10 -14.20
CA GLY A 138 24.18 -9.72 -13.17
C GLY A 138 23.62 -9.60 -11.75
N PRO A 139 24.47 -9.79 -10.72
CA PRO A 139 24.06 -9.92 -9.32
C PRO A 139 23.58 -8.59 -8.71
N LEU A 140 22.70 -8.66 -7.72
CA LEU A 140 22.03 -7.49 -7.11
C LEU A 140 22.99 -6.40 -6.61
N TRP A 141 24.13 -6.78 -6.01
CA TRP A 141 25.13 -5.81 -5.54
C TRP A 141 25.73 -4.98 -6.69
N LEU A 142 25.92 -5.58 -7.87
CA LEU A 142 26.43 -4.90 -9.05
C LEU A 142 25.39 -3.94 -9.63
N ARG A 143 24.10 -4.35 -9.62
CA ARG A 143 22.99 -3.47 -10.03
C ARG A 143 22.89 -2.26 -9.11
N ARG A 144 22.90 -2.45 -7.78
CA ARG A 144 22.86 -1.35 -6.80
C ARG A 144 24.05 -0.40 -6.99
N TRP A 145 25.27 -0.93 -7.12
CA TRP A 145 26.49 -0.15 -7.38
C TRP A 145 26.45 0.63 -8.72
N LEU A 146 25.82 0.08 -9.76
CA LEU A 146 25.62 0.79 -11.04
C LEU A 146 24.64 1.96 -10.89
N ILE A 147 23.54 1.76 -10.15
CA ILE A 147 22.50 2.78 -9.91
C ILE A 147 23.07 3.90 -9.00
N GLU A 148 23.77 3.55 -7.92
CA GLU A 148 24.43 4.50 -7.00
C GLU A 148 25.46 5.40 -7.71
N ARG A 149 26.09 4.89 -8.79
CA ARG A 149 27.05 5.64 -9.61
C ARG A 149 26.43 6.46 -10.74
N LEU A 150 25.14 6.29 -11.02
CA LEU A 150 24.47 7.01 -12.10
C LEU A 150 23.96 8.36 -11.57
N PRO A 151 24.41 9.52 -12.11
CA PRO A 151 24.15 10.84 -11.54
C PRO A 151 22.76 11.38 -11.93
N LEU A 152 21.71 10.59 -11.71
CA LEU A 152 20.30 10.98 -11.90
C LEU A 152 19.69 11.28 -10.53
N PRO A 153 19.30 12.54 -10.22
CA PRO A 153 18.78 12.92 -8.91
C PRO A 153 17.58 12.09 -8.44
N VAL A 154 16.72 11.65 -9.38
CA VAL A 154 15.55 10.81 -9.08
C VAL A 154 15.93 9.42 -8.55
N LEU A 155 16.99 8.80 -9.07
CA LEU A 155 17.50 7.52 -8.57
C LEU A 155 18.15 7.68 -7.20
N GLN A 156 18.87 8.78 -6.97
CA GLN A 156 19.45 9.07 -5.66
C GLN A 156 18.38 9.34 -4.60
N ARG A 157 17.30 10.07 -4.94
CA ARG A 157 16.13 10.24 -4.07
C ARG A 157 15.43 8.91 -3.80
N LEU A 158 15.26 8.05 -4.82
CA LEU A 158 14.65 6.73 -4.64
C LEU A 158 15.50 5.80 -3.75
N ILE A 159 16.83 5.82 -3.89
CA ILE A 159 17.73 5.10 -2.97
C ILE A 159 17.58 5.61 -1.53
N GLN A 160 17.57 6.93 -1.32
CA GLN A 160 17.40 7.52 0.01
C GLN A 160 16.07 7.12 0.65
N ILE A 161 14.98 7.09 -0.13
CA ILE A 161 13.67 6.62 0.31
C ILE A 161 13.72 5.12 0.66
N VAL A 162 14.24 4.26 -0.22
CA VAL A 162 14.30 2.81 0.01
C VAL A 162 15.20 2.44 1.20
N ASP A 163 16.33 3.13 1.38
CA ASP A 163 17.18 2.93 2.55
C ASP A 163 16.49 3.43 3.84
N ALA A 164 15.79 4.57 3.81
CA ALA A 164 15.00 5.05 4.96
C ALA A 164 13.86 4.08 5.33
N LEU A 165 13.15 3.54 4.34
CA LEU A 165 12.17 2.46 4.52
C LEU A 165 12.83 1.22 5.15
N HIS A 166 13.92 0.74 4.58
CA HIS A 166 14.63 -0.44 5.08
C HIS A 166 15.08 -0.27 6.53
N PHE A 167 15.73 0.85 6.87
CA PHE A 167 16.20 1.11 8.23
C PHE A 167 15.07 1.33 9.25
N GLY A 168 14.00 2.04 8.88
CA GLY A 168 12.83 2.23 9.75
C GLY A 168 12.11 0.93 10.05
N SER A 169 11.80 0.13 9.02
CA SER A 169 11.25 -1.22 9.19
C SER A 169 12.18 -2.11 10.02
N LEU A 170 13.51 -2.05 9.80
CA LEU A 170 14.47 -2.90 10.49
C LEU A 170 14.63 -2.52 11.98
N LYS A 171 14.46 -1.25 12.33
CA LYS A 171 14.32 -0.79 13.72
C LYS A 171 13.04 -1.38 14.34
N LEU A 172 11.89 -1.14 13.70
CA LEU A 172 10.58 -1.51 14.23
C LEU A 172 10.41 -3.03 14.42
N LEU A 173 10.89 -3.84 13.47
CA LEU A 173 10.89 -5.31 13.56
C LEU A 173 11.73 -5.82 14.75
N ARG A 174 12.88 -5.18 15.03
CA ARG A 174 13.73 -5.52 16.18
C ARG A 174 13.07 -5.14 17.50
N GLU A 175 12.49 -3.94 17.58
CA GLU A 175 11.74 -3.48 18.76
C GLU A 175 10.57 -4.42 19.07
N LYS A 176 9.82 -4.88 18.05
CA LYS A 176 8.79 -5.93 18.18
C LYS A 176 9.33 -7.27 18.69
N LYS A 177 10.39 -7.79 18.09
CA LYS A 177 11.01 -9.07 18.53
C LYS A 177 11.54 -9.00 19.98
N ILE A 178 12.02 -7.84 20.42
CA ILE A 178 12.42 -7.59 21.82
C ILE A 178 11.19 -7.50 22.73
N ALA A 179 10.13 -6.81 22.33
CA ALA A 179 8.91 -6.66 23.14
C ALA A 179 8.21 -8.01 23.40
N LEU A 180 8.10 -8.86 22.37
CA LEU A 180 7.52 -10.21 22.46
C LEU A 180 8.36 -11.13 23.38
N ARG A 181 9.69 -11.12 23.25
CA ARG A 181 10.61 -11.94 24.09
C ARG A 181 10.57 -11.59 25.58
N ASN A 182 10.12 -10.39 25.93
CA ASN A 182 10.02 -9.91 27.31
C ASN A 182 8.60 -10.10 27.90
N GLU A 183 7.69 -10.79 27.19
CA GLU A 183 6.26 -10.96 27.54
C GLU A 183 5.50 -9.63 27.78
N LYS A 184 6.08 -8.50 27.40
CA LYS A 184 5.56 -7.15 27.65
C LYS A 184 4.50 -6.69 26.65
N ASN A 185 4.17 -7.53 25.67
CA ASN A 185 3.35 -7.12 24.53
C ASN A 185 2.46 -8.27 24.05
N ASP A 186 1.27 -8.40 24.66
CA ASP A 186 0.19 -9.23 24.12
C ASP A 186 -0.56 -8.49 23.00
N GLY A 187 0.20 -7.92 22.07
CA GLY A 187 -0.32 -7.15 20.95
C GLY A 187 -1.10 -8.07 20.02
N GLN A 188 -2.37 -7.75 19.79
CA GLN A 188 -3.22 -8.42 18.78
C GLN A 188 -2.99 -7.84 17.36
N ASP A 189 -1.95 -7.03 17.19
CA ASP A 189 -1.57 -6.46 15.91
C ASP A 189 -1.00 -7.51 14.94
N ILE A 190 -1.17 -7.25 13.64
CA ILE A 190 -0.83 -8.17 12.55
C ILE A 190 0.63 -8.64 12.63
N ILE A 191 1.59 -7.75 12.96
CA ILE A 191 3.00 -8.12 13.06
C ILE A 191 3.30 -8.95 14.32
N SER A 192 2.67 -8.67 15.46
CA SER A 192 2.74 -9.56 16.65
C SER A 192 2.12 -10.93 16.38
N ILE A 193 1.06 -11.02 15.57
CA ILE A 193 0.46 -12.29 15.14
C ILE A 193 1.42 -13.03 14.19
N LEU A 194 1.93 -12.37 13.15
CA LEU A 194 2.90 -12.93 12.19
C LEU A 194 4.16 -13.45 12.90
N LEU A 195 4.73 -12.67 13.83
CA LEU A 195 5.91 -13.08 14.59
C LEU A 195 5.64 -14.25 15.53
N ARG A 196 4.45 -14.33 16.14
CA ARG A 196 4.04 -15.51 16.94
C ARG A 196 3.86 -16.75 16.07
N ALA A 197 3.15 -16.63 14.94
CA ALA A 197 2.97 -17.72 13.98
C ALA A 197 4.32 -18.24 13.45
N ASN A 198 5.21 -17.34 13.00
CA ASN A 198 6.52 -17.71 12.48
C ASN A 198 7.46 -18.32 13.55
N SER A 199 7.27 -17.96 14.83
CA SER A 199 8.01 -18.57 15.94
C SER A 199 7.48 -19.96 16.32
N ALA A 200 6.21 -20.25 16.01
CA ALA A 200 5.57 -21.56 16.20
C ALA A 200 5.67 -22.48 14.97
N ALA A 201 6.05 -21.93 13.81
CA ALA A 201 6.27 -22.65 12.56
C ALA A 201 7.45 -23.63 12.64
N SER A 202 7.43 -24.65 11.77
CA SER A 202 8.55 -25.57 11.58
C SER A 202 9.80 -24.82 11.08
N GLU A 203 10.98 -25.44 11.13
CA GLU A 203 12.19 -24.85 10.52
C GLU A 203 12.09 -24.73 8.99
N GLU A 204 11.18 -25.49 8.34
CA GLU A 204 10.97 -25.49 6.89
C GLU A 204 9.97 -24.40 6.46
N ASP A 205 8.98 -24.08 7.32
CA ASP A 205 7.96 -23.06 7.09
C ASP A 205 8.34 -21.67 7.65
N ARG A 206 9.50 -21.54 8.32
CA ARG A 206 9.87 -20.31 9.03
C ARG A 206 10.49 -19.27 8.10
N LEU A 207 9.76 -18.18 7.88
CA LEU A 207 10.21 -16.98 7.18
C LEU A 207 11.48 -16.39 7.85
N PRO A 208 12.56 -16.12 7.10
CA PRO A 208 13.75 -15.45 7.61
C PRO A 208 13.50 -13.97 7.94
N ASP A 209 14.48 -13.33 8.60
CA ASP A 209 14.38 -11.97 9.10
C ASP A 209 14.16 -10.90 8.01
N ASP A 210 14.66 -11.12 6.80
CA ASP A 210 14.50 -10.26 5.63
C ASP A 210 13.14 -10.45 4.92
N GLU A 211 12.57 -11.66 4.94
CA GLU A 211 11.18 -11.89 4.52
C GLU A 211 10.20 -11.27 5.51
N LEU A 212 10.38 -11.45 6.83
CA LEU A 212 9.57 -10.76 7.84
C LEU A 212 9.64 -9.23 7.70
N LEU A 213 10.81 -8.70 7.35
CA LEU A 213 11.03 -7.29 7.09
C LEU A 213 10.31 -6.82 5.82
N GLY A 214 10.34 -7.63 4.75
CA GLY A 214 9.67 -7.34 3.49
C GLY A 214 8.15 -7.41 3.60
N GLN A 215 7.63 -8.41 4.31
CA GLN A 215 6.21 -8.51 4.66
C GLN A 215 5.74 -7.27 5.43
N MET A 216 6.44 -6.86 6.49
CA MET A 216 6.06 -5.66 7.25
C MET A 216 6.13 -4.38 6.41
N SER A 217 7.18 -4.21 5.60
CA SER A 217 7.34 -3.03 4.73
C SER A 217 6.25 -2.97 3.65
N SER A 218 5.90 -4.12 3.07
CA SER A 218 4.79 -4.24 2.12
C SER A 218 3.46 -3.91 2.79
N ILE A 219 3.18 -4.52 3.95
CA ILE A 219 1.96 -4.30 4.75
C ILE A 219 1.76 -2.81 5.06
N ILE A 220 2.82 -2.04 5.34
CA ILE A 220 2.73 -0.60 5.59
C ILE A 220 2.48 0.20 4.30
N PHE A 221 3.15 -0.16 3.20
CA PHE A 221 3.21 0.67 2.00
C PHE A 221 1.84 0.92 1.36
N ALA A 222 1.21 -0.10 0.79
CA ALA A 222 -0.08 0.05 0.14
C ALA A 222 -1.26 0.10 1.14
N ALA A 223 -1.00 -0.10 2.44
CA ALA A 223 -1.92 0.33 3.49
C ALA A 223 -2.04 1.85 3.52
N MET A 224 -0.91 2.56 3.49
CA MET A 224 -0.93 4.00 3.32
C MET A 224 -1.49 4.36 1.92
N ASP A 225 -0.99 3.75 0.85
CA ASP A 225 -1.29 4.20 -0.52
C ASP A 225 -2.76 3.97 -0.95
N THR A 226 -3.34 2.78 -0.76
CA THR A 226 -4.67 2.47 -1.34
C THR A 226 -5.80 3.27 -0.70
N THR A 227 -5.83 3.36 0.63
CA THR A 227 -6.94 4.01 1.34
C THR A 227 -6.73 5.50 1.57
N SER A 228 -5.49 6.02 1.48
CA SER A 228 -5.30 7.47 1.35
C SER A 228 -5.99 7.97 0.07
N ASN A 229 -5.70 7.32 -1.07
CA ASN A 229 -6.38 7.56 -2.33
C ASN A 229 -7.91 7.34 -2.23
N ALA A 230 -8.37 6.23 -1.63
CA ALA A 230 -9.80 5.96 -1.50
C ALA A 230 -10.53 7.01 -0.64
N LEU A 231 -10.01 7.36 0.54
CA LEU A 231 -10.62 8.38 1.42
C LEU A 231 -10.58 9.78 0.77
N SER A 232 -9.46 10.15 0.11
CA SER A 232 -9.41 11.39 -0.68
C SER A 232 -10.48 11.41 -1.75
N ARG A 233 -10.71 10.28 -2.44
CA ARG A 233 -11.75 10.16 -3.47
C ARG A 233 -13.16 10.24 -2.89
N VAL A 234 -13.43 9.59 -1.76
CA VAL A 234 -14.72 9.70 -1.05
C VAL A 234 -15.01 11.16 -0.72
N LEU A 235 -14.05 11.84 -0.08
CA LEU A 235 -14.23 13.21 0.39
C LEU A 235 -14.33 14.21 -0.78
N HIS A 236 -13.57 14.01 -1.86
CA HIS A 236 -13.71 14.78 -3.11
C HIS A 236 -15.09 14.57 -3.77
N LEU A 237 -15.58 13.33 -3.86
CA LEU A 237 -16.88 13.02 -4.46
C LEU A 237 -18.07 13.53 -3.63
N LEU A 238 -17.93 13.58 -2.31
CA LEU A 238 -18.95 14.13 -1.39
C LEU A 238 -18.92 15.67 -1.34
N ALA A 239 -17.75 16.31 -1.41
CA ALA A 239 -17.65 17.77 -1.45
C ALA A 239 -18.36 18.38 -2.68
N GLY A 240 -18.40 17.66 -3.80
CA GLY A 240 -19.19 18.02 -4.97
C GLY A 240 -20.68 17.63 -4.93
N ARG A 241 -21.16 17.02 -3.84
CA ARG A 241 -22.53 16.47 -3.68
C ARG A 241 -23.06 16.65 -2.23
N PRO A 242 -23.33 17.89 -1.79
CA PRO A 242 -23.72 18.17 -0.40
C PRO A 242 -24.97 17.40 0.06
N GLU A 243 -25.89 17.09 -0.85
CA GLU A 243 -27.09 16.29 -0.58
C GLU A 243 -26.79 14.84 -0.21
N LEU A 244 -25.73 14.25 -0.77
CA LEU A 244 -25.26 12.92 -0.38
C LEU A 244 -24.40 12.97 0.89
N GLN A 245 -23.60 14.02 1.06
CA GLN A 245 -22.83 14.26 2.28
C GLN A 245 -23.75 14.37 3.50
N GLU A 246 -24.82 15.16 3.40
CA GLU A 246 -25.80 15.35 4.48
C GLU A 246 -26.59 14.06 4.77
N LYS A 247 -26.97 13.30 3.74
CA LYS A 247 -27.63 11.99 3.92
C LYS A 247 -26.71 10.99 4.65
N LEU A 248 -25.43 10.93 4.29
CA LEU A 248 -24.45 10.07 4.96
C LEU A 248 -24.23 10.51 6.40
N ARG A 249 -24.15 11.82 6.64
CA ARG A 249 -24.06 12.40 7.99
C ARG A 249 -25.27 12.03 8.85
N HIS A 250 -26.48 12.01 8.28
CA HIS A 250 -27.68 11.57 9.01
C HIS A 250 -27.59 10.11 9.43
N GLU A 251 -27.28 9.18 8.51
CA GLU A 251 -27.16 7.75 8.82
C GLU A 251 -26.15 7.47 9.94
N VAL A 252 -24.96 8.09 9.86
CA VAL A 252 -23.90 7.91 10.87
C VAL A 252 -24.29 8.53 12.23
N MET A 253 -24.99 9.68 12.24
CA MET A 253 -25.45 10.32 13.49
C MET A 253 -26.63 9.59 14.12
N GLU A 254 -27.53 9.01 13.32
CA GLU A 254 -28.66 8.21 13.78
C GLU A 254 -28.20 6.89 14.41
N ALA A 255 -27.21 6.21 13.81
CA ALA A 255 -26.55 5.05 14.42
C ALA A 255 -25.93 5.40 15.78
N LYS A 256 -25.26 6.56 15.88
CA LYS A 256 -24.66 7.08 17.11
C LYS A 256 -25.65 7.60 18.16
N ALA A 257 -26.97 7.59 17.89
CA ALA A 257 -27.96 7.99 18.89
C ALA A 257 -27.96 7.10 20.15
N HIS A 258 -27.36 5.91 20.07
CA HIS A 258 -27.27 4.94 21.17
C HIS A 258 -25.89 4.92 21.87
N GLY A 259 -24.90 5.69 21.38
CA GLY A 259 -23.55 5.74 21.96
C GLY A 259 -22.57 6.56 21.10
N GLU A 260 -21.58 7.20 21.74
CA GLU A 260 -20.61 8.09 21.05
C GLU A 260 -19.72 7.35 20.02
N GLN A 261 -19.50 6.06 20.25
CA GLN A 261 -18.74 5.15 19.42
C GLN A 261 -19.66 4.05 18.88
N LEU A 262 -19.49 3.70 17.61
CA LEU A 262 -20.12 2.53 17.00
C LEU A 262 -19.20 1.32 17.21
N ASP A 263 -19.78 0.15 17.50
CA ASP A 263 -19.04 -1.11 17.40
C ASP A 263 -18.85 -1.55 15.93
N TYR A 264 -18.10 -2.63 15.73
CA TYR A 264 -17.78 -3.14 14.39
C TYR A 264 -19.02 -3.58 13.59
N ASP A 265 -19.96 -4.27 14.24
CA ASP A 265 -21.17 -4.79 13.59
C ASP A 265 -22.14 -3.64 13.29
N GLN A 266 -22.27 -2.67 14.20
CA GLN A 266 -23.03 -1.44 13.99
C GLN A 266 -22.50 -0.62 12.81
N LEU A 267 -21.17 -0.48 12.68
CA LEU A 267 -20.54 0.25 11.58
C LEU A 267 -20.72 -0.49 10.24
N HIS A 268 -20.58 -1.82 10.24
CA HIS A 268 -20.79 -2.66 9.05
C HIS A 268 -22.28 -2.75 8.65
N ALA A 269 -23.21 -2.46 9.56
CA ALA A 269 -24.65 -2.45 9.27
C ALA A 269 -25.16 -1.20 8.54
N LEU A 270 -24.32 -0.18 8.28
CA LEU A 270 -24.72 1.09 7.66
C LEU A 270 -24.79 1.01 6.11
N PRO A 271 -25.98 0.94 5.50
CA PRO A 271 -26.10 0.59 4.08
C PRO A 271 -25.71 1.73 3.13
N PHE A 272 -25.88 3.01 3.51
CA PHE A 272 -25.50 4.12 2.64
C PHE A 272 -24.00 4.44 2.75
N LEU A 273 -23.38 4.26 3.92
CA LEU A 273 -21.93 4.27 4.07
C LEU A 273 -21.25 3.19 3.21
N ASP A 274 -21.72 1.95 3.28
CA ASP A 274 -21.24 0.85 2.42
C ASP A 274 -21.40 1.19 0.92
N ALA A 275 -22.56 1.72 0.52
CA ALA A 275 -22.81 2.15 -0.85
C ALA A 275 -21.87 3.29 -1.31
N VAL A 276 -21.58 4.28 -0.46
CA VAL A 276 -20.63 5.38 -0.76
C VAL A 276 -19.21 4.84 -0.95
N CYS A 277 -18.77 3.91 -0.10
CA CYS A 277 -17.47 3.25 -0.23
C CYS A 277 -17.39 2.43 -1.53
N ARG A 278 -18.38 1.59 -1.81
CA ARG A 278 -18.41 0.75 -3.03
C ARG A 278 -18.46 1.58 -4.32
N GLU A 279 -19.32 2.59 -4.39
CA GLU A 279 -19.43 3.44 -5.58
C GLU A 279 -18.17 4.28 -5.79
N THR A 280 -17.50 4.72 -4.71
CA THR A 280 -16.20 5.41 -4.83
C THR A 280 -15.10 4.51 -5.37
N LEU A 281 -15.03 3.25 -4.92
CA LEU A 281 -14.06 2.25 -5.42
C LEU A 281 -14.38 1.76 -6.85
N ARG A 282 -15.55 2.11 -7.39
CA ARG A 282 -16.00 1.79 -8.75
C ARG A 282 -15.73 2.91 -9.78
N LEU A 283 -15.23 4.07 -9.33
CA LEU A 283 -15.14 5.33 -10.09
C LEU A 283 -13.70 5.79 -10.36
#